data_AF-A0A0C2VP13-F1
#
_entry.id   AF-A0A0C2VP13-F1
#
_cell.length_a   1.000
_cell.length_b   1.000
_cell.length_c   1.000
_cell.angle_alpha   90.00
_cell.angle_beta   90.00
_cell.angle_gamma   90.00
#
_symmetry.space_group_name_H-M   'P 1'
#
loop_
_entity.id
_entity.type
_entity.pdbx_description
1 polymer ?
#
loop_
_entity_poly.entity_id
_entity_poly.type
_entity_poly.pdbx_seq_one_letter_code
_entity_poly.pdbx_strand_id
1 'polypeptide(L)'
;MGVGRELRRVRADLNQEQLVLELELPISRESWSHYENNRTDIPSDICNMVIEKRPDPWLVMQVIKEYTGMGPSKPNGPKALLHPSAVKEIALRELNEGISNLLKIDFARPLDNLDSWELQEVEGLVQELIDVEKWVKILKAVVSDDTKINLRKAYEQNDAKWVARGIVAGEVTN
;
A
#
# COMPACT_ATOMS: atom_id res chain seq x y z
N MET A 1 -16.36 -5.03 3.83
CA MET A 1 -14.92 -5.22 3.57
C MET A 1 -14.54 -4.35 2.38
N GLY A 2 -13.34 -3.78 2.38
CA GLY A 2 -12.90 -2.90 1.30
C GLY A 2 -12.34 -3.67 0.10
N VAL A 3 -11.74 -4.83 0.32
CA VAL A 3 -11.10 -5.64 -0.73
C VAL A 3 -12.10 -6.10 -1.80
N GLY A 4 -13.28 -6.59 -1.42
CA GLY A 4 -14.31 -7.03 -2.37
C GLY A 4 -14.76 -5.92 -3.33
N ARG A 5 -14.85 -4.67 -2.85
CA ARG A 5 -15.16 -3.52 -3.70
C ARG A 5 -14.03 -3.20 -4.67
N GLU A 6 -12.78 -3.26 -4.23
CA GLU A 6 -11.62 -3.02 -5.10
C GLU A 6 -11.47 -4.13 -6.14
N LEU A 7 -11.72 -5.40 -5.79
CA LEU A 7 -11.76 -6.51 -6.76
C LEU A 7 -12.80 -6.26 -7.86
N ARG A 8 -14.01 -5.84 -7.47
CA ARG A 8 -15.06 -5.49 -8.43
C ARG A 8 -14.65 -4.33 -9.34
N ARG A 9 -13.96 -3.31 -8.80
CA ARG A 9 -13.42 -2.19 -9.58
C ARG A 9 -12.40 -2.67 -10.59
N VAL A 10 -11.38 -3.41 -10.15
CA VAL A 10 -10.32 -3.94 -11.03
C VAL A 10 -10.90 -4.81 -12.14
N ARG A 11 -11.94 -5.61 -11.85
CA ARG A 11 -12.66 -6.37 -12.89
C ARG A 11 -13.37 -5.45 -13.89
N ALA A 12 -14.07 -4.44 -13.39
CA ALA A 12 -14.81 -3.49 -14.23
C ALA A 12 -13.88 -2.65 -15.13
N ASP A 13 -12.74 -2.21 -14.61
CA ASP A 13 -11.73 -1.41 -15.35
C ASP A 13 -11.16 -2.18 -16.56
N LEU A 14 -11.20 -3.51 -16.52
CA LEU A 14 -10.75 -4.40 -17.59
C LEU A 14 -11.88 -4.86 -18.51
N ASN A 15 -13.10 -4.37 -18.29
CA ASN A 15 -14.32 -4.76 -19.00
C ASN A 15 -14.51 -6.28 -19.11
N GLN A 16 -14.11 -7.01 -18.06
CA GLN A 16 -14.16 -8.46 -18.05
C GLN A 16 -15.40 -8.98 -17.33
N GLU A 17 -16.01 -9.99 -17.95
CA GLU A 17 -17.01 -10.81 -17.29
C GLU A 17 -16.37 -11.67 -16.21
N GLN A 18 -17.13 -11.99 -15.15
CA GLN A 18 -16.67 -12.92 -14.11
C GLN A 18 -16.27 -14.29 -14.68
N LEU A 19 -16.88 -14.69 -15.80
CA LEU A 19 -16.52 -15.91 -16.54
C LEU A 19 -15.09 -15.89 -17.08
N VAL A 20 -14.57 -14.71 -17.46
CA VAL A 20 -13.18 -14.57 -17.92
C VAL A 20 -12.21 -14.69 -16.76
N LEU A 21 -12.58 -14.19 -15.58
CA LEU A 21 -11.78 -14.37 -14.36
C LEU A 21 -11.72 -15.83 -13.89
N GLU A 22 -12.79 -16.61 -14.08
CA GLU A 22 -12.81 -18.05 -13.78
C GLU A 22 -11.89 -18.85 -14.70
N LEU A 23 -11.68 -18.41 -15.94
CA LEU A 23 -10.73 -19.02 -16.86
C LEU A 23 -9.27 -18.66 -16.51
N GLU A 24 -9.05 -17.48 -15.93
CA GLU A 24 -7.73 -17.03 -15.54
C GLU A 24 -7.35 -17.48 -14.12
N LEU A 25 -8.29 -17.60 -13.20
CA LEU A 25 -8.05 -17.91 -11.80
C LEU A 25 -8.93 -19.09 -11.39
N PRO A 26 -8.43 -20.04 -10.57
CA PRO A 26 -9.16 -21.24 -10.17
C PRO A 26 -10.24 -20.92 -9.12
N ILE A 27 -11.16 -20.00 -9.44
CA ILE A 27 -12.19 -19.46 -8.57
C ILE A 27 -13.50 -19.45 -9.37
N SER A 28 -14.54 -20.09 -8.85
CA SER A 28 -15.83 -20.13 -9.53
C SER A 28 -16.46 -18.74 -9.62
N ARG A 29 -17.27 -18.51 -10.65
CA ARG A 29 -18.07 -17.27 -10.79
C ARG A 29 -18.93 -16.98 -9.54
N GLU A 30 -19.45 -18.01 -8.88
CA GLU A 30 -20.25 -17.87 -7.66
C GLU A 30 -19.41 -17.31 -6.52
N SER A 31 -18.22 -17.88 -6.29
CA SER A 31 -17.27 -17.37 -5.29
C SER A 31 -16.88 -15.92 -5.58
N TRP A 32 -16.60 -15.57 -6.84
CA TRP A 32 -16.37 -14.17 -7.25
C TRP A 32 -17.51 -13.24 -6.86
N SER A 33 -18.75 -13.65 -7.11
CA SER A 33 -19.93 -12.88 -6.71
C SER A 33 -20.04 -12.73 -5.18
N HIS A 34 -19.73 -13.78 -4.43
CA HIS A 34 -19.73 -13.71 -2.97
C HIS A 34 -18.67 -12.74 -2.44
N TYR A 35 -17.46 -12.80 -2.98
CA TYR A 35 -16.35 -11.92 -2.63
C TYR A 35 -16.62 -10.45 -2.96
N GLU A 36 -17.06 -10.15 -4.19
CA GLU A 36 -17.31 -8.77 -4.63
C GLU A 36 -18.44 -8.08 -3.82
N ASN A 37 -19.43 -8.87 -3.40
CA ASN A 37 -20.57 -8.37 -2.63
C ASN A 37 -20.35 -8.48 -1.11
N ASN A 38 -19.16 -8.87 -0.66
CA ASN A 38 -18.83 -9.07 0.76
C ASN A 38 -19.79 -10.05 1.47
N ARG A 39 -20.28 -11.06 0.76
CA ARG A 39 -21.08 -12.14 1.35
C ARG A 39 -20.20 -13.17 2.07
N THR A 40 -18.92 -13.22 1.70
CA THR A 40 -17.90 -14.10 2.29
C THR A 40 -16.57 -13.35 2.29
N ASP A 41 -15.78 -13.55 3.33
CA ASP A 41 -14.40 -13.06 3.39
C ASP A 41 -13.59 -13.67 2.26
N ILE A 42 -12.69 -12.86 1.71
CA ILE A 42 -11.75 -13.34 0.69
C ILE A 42 -10.55 -13.93 1.43
N PRO A 43 -10.05 -15.11 1.08
CA PRO A 43 -8.79 -15.62 1.60
C PRO A 43 -7.57 -14.86 1.04
N SER A 44 -6.49 -14.76 1.81
CA SER A 44 -5.31 -13.95 1.42
C SER A 44 -4.53 -14.54 0.24
N ASP A 45 -4.51 -15.86 0.08
CA ASP A 45 -3.98 -16.58 -1.08
C ASP A 45 -4.72 -16.21 -2.36
N ILE A 46 -6.06 -16.11 -2.31
CA ILE A 46 -6.87 -15.61 -3.43
C ILE A 46 -6.47 -14.18 -3.78
N CYS A 47 -6.35 -13.29 -2.80
CA CYS A 47 -5.90 -11.92 -3.02
C CYS A 47 -4.51 -11.86 -3.67
N ASN A 48 -3.58 -12.68 -3.21
CA ASN A 48 -2.23 -12.74 -3.75
C ASN A 48 -2.23 -13.20 -5.21
N MET A 49 -2.99 -14.25 -5.55
CA MET A 49 -3.13 -14.70 -6.93
C MET A 49 -3.68 -13.60 -7.85
N VAL A 50 -4.68 -12.84 -7.38
CA VAL A 50 -5.21 -11.71 -8.15
C VAL A 50 -4.15 -10.62 -8.33
N ILE A 51 -3.43 -10.26 -7.27
CA ILE A 51 -2.39 -9.21 -7.30
C ILE A 51 -1.19 -9.63 -8.16
N GLU A 52 -0.84 -10.91 -8.21
CA GLU A 52 0.19 -11.45 -9.11
C GLU A 52 -0.16 -11.23 -10.57
N LYS A 53 -1.39 -11.57 -10.96
CA LYS A 53 -1.86 -11.34 -12.32
C LYS A 53 -2.11 -9.87 -12.61
N ARG A 54 -2.54 -9.12 -11.60
CA ARG A 54 -3.00 -7.74 -11.71
C ARG A 54 -2.49 -6.92 -10.54
N PRO A 55 -1.26 -6.37 -10.64
CA PRO A 55 -0.65 -5.59 -9.58
C PRO A 55 -1.24 -4.17 -9.54
N ASP A 56 -2.55 -4.06 -9.32
CA ASP A 56 -3.23 -2.78 -9.13
C ASP A 56 -2.84 -2.18 -7.76
N PRO A 57 -2.35 -0.93 -7.72
CA PRO A 57 -1.86 -0.33 -6.48
C PRO A 57 -2.92 -0.17 -5.39
N TRP A 58 -4.16 0.14 -5.76
CA TRP A 58 -5.23 0.39 -4.81
C TRP A 58 -5.72 -0.93 -4.19
N LEU A 59 -5.80 -1.99 -4.99
CA LEU A 59 -6.10 -3.34 -4.52
C LEU A 59 -5.03 -3.82 -3.54
N VAL A 60 -3.75 -3.65 -3.87
CA VAL A 60 -2.63 -4.02 -2.97
C VAL A 60 -2.74 -3.31 -1.63
N MET A 61 -2.93 -2.00 -1.64
CA MET A 61 -3.07 -1.23 -0.39
C MET A 61 -4.28 -1.67 0.44
N GLN A 62 -5.41 -1.94 -0.23
CA GLN A 62 -6.62 -2.41 0.46
C GLN A 62 -6.45 -3.81 1.05
N VAL A 63 -5.77 -4.72 0.36
CA VAL A 63 -5.44 -6.06 0.85
C VAL A 63 -4.57 -5.97 2.10
N ILE A 64 -3.49 -5.18 2.05
CA ILE A 64 -2.63 -4.95 3.22
C ILE A 64 -3.47 -4.41 4.39
N LYS A 65 -4.29 -3.40 4.15
CA LYS A 65 -5.13 -2.79 5.19
C LYS A 65 -6.13 -3.76 5.80
N GLU A 66 -6.78 -4.59 5.00
CA GLU A 66 -7.81 -5.53 5.48
C GLU A 66 -7.20 -6.64 6.34
N TYR A 67 -6.07 -7.23 5.94
CA TYR A 67 -5.49 -8.36 6.68
C TYR A 67 -4.55 -7.96 7.81
N THR A 68 -3.95 -6.76 7.77
CA THR A 68 -2.98 -6.33 8.79
C THR A 68 -3.51 -5.21 9.69
N GLY A 69 -4.57 -4.51 9.28
CA GLY A 69 -5.00 -3.27 9.92
C GLY A 69 -4.09 -2.07 9.65
N MET A 70 -2.98 -2.24 8.91
CA MET A 70 -1.95 -1.22 8.67
C MET A 70 -1.98 -0.67 7.24
N GLY A 71 -1.36 0.50 7.03
CA GLY A 71 -1.26 1.14 5.71
C GLY A 71 -2.45 2.06 5.36
N PRO A 72 -2.34 2.77 4.22
CA PRO A 72 -3.35 3.72 3.77
C PRO A 72 -4.55 3.03 3.09
N SER A 73 -5.72 3.63 3.25
CA SER A 73 -6.88 3.37 2.38
C SER A 73 -6.91 4.38 1.25
N LYS A 74 -7.51 4.03 0.10
CA LYS A 74 -7.77 4.99 -0.97
C LYS A 74 -8.62 6.17 -0.44
N PRO A 75 -8.14 7.42 -0.53
CA PRO A 75 -8.92 8.58 -0.12
C PRO A 75 -10.28 8.63 -0.87
N ASN A 76 -11.38 8.63 -0.11
CA ASN A 76 -12.74 8.63 -0.67
C ASN A 76 -13.73 9.56 0.07
N GLY A 77 -13.23 10.41 0.97
CA GLY A 77 -14.03 11.39 1.70
C GLY A 77 -14.30 12.69 0.92
N PRO A 78 -15.13 13.61 1.44
CA PRO A 78 -15.49 14.86 0.76
C PRO A 78 -14.31 15.78 0.43
N LYS A 79 -13.21 15.65 1.18
CA LYS A 79 -11.96 16.41 1.00
C LYS A 79 -10.86 15.58 0.31
N ALA A 80 -11.21 14.41 -0.23
CA ALA A 80 -10.23 13.56 -0.89
C ALA A 80 -9.69 14.24 -2.16
N LEU A 81 -8.37 14.34 -2.25
CA LEU A 81 -7.67 14.84 -3.43
C LEU A 81 -6.87 13.68 -4.01
N LEU A 82 -7.18 13.31 -5.25
CA LEU A 82 -6.51 12.24 -5.98
C LEU A 82 -5.80 12.72 -7.25
N HIS A 83 -5.91 14.02 -7.58
CA HIS A 83 -5.16 14.57 -8.70
C HIS A 83 -3.65 14.48 -8.41
N PRO A 84 -2.81 14.01 -9.35
CA PRO A 84 -1.38 13.77 -9.11
C PRO A 84 -0.65 14.96 -8.51
N SER A 85 -0.91 16.17 -9.02
CA SER A 85 -0.29 17.38 -8.49
C SER A 85 -0.67 17.64 -7.04
N ALA A 86 -1.94 17.47 -6.67
CA ALA A 86 -2.40 17.70 -5.30
C ALA A 86 -1.80 16.67 -4.34
N VAL A 87 -1.78 15.40 -4.75
CA VAL A 87 -1.18 14.31 -3.95
C VAL A 87 0.31 14.51 -3.79
N LYS A 88 1.02 14.97 -4.83
CA LYS A 88 2.44 15.33 -4.76
C LYS A 88 2.67 16.44 -3.74
N GLU A 89 1.93 17.54 -3.81
CA GLU A 89 2.11 18.68 -2.88
C GLU A 89 1.83 18.27 -1.43
N ILE A 90 0.82 17.43 -1.21
CA ILE A 90 0.56 16.88 0.13
C ILE A 90 1.72 16.00 0.57
N ALA A 91 2.16 15.03 -0.23
CA ALA A 91 3.28 14.17 0.12
C ALA A 91 4.57 14.94 0.43
N LEU A 92 4.84 16.04 -0.30
CA LEU A 92 5.98 16.93 -0.01
C LEU A 92 5.84 17.65 1.32
N ARG A 93 4.63 18.13 1.67
CA ARG A 93 4.36 18.75 2.97
C ARG A 93 4.63 17.78 4.12
N GLU A 94 4.05 16.58 4.05
CA GLU A 94 4.23 15.55 5.09
C GLU A 94 5.70 15.13 5.19
N LEU A 95 6.42 14.99 4.06
CA LEU A 95 7.87 14.73 4.06
C LEU A 95 8.64 15.82 4.79
N ASN A 96 8.32 17.09 4.57
CA ASN A 96 8.98 18.22 5.24
C ASN A 96 8.66 18.25 6.75
N GLU A 97 7.43 17.93 7.14
CA GLU A 97 7.02 17.80 8.54
C GLU A 97 7.79 16.66 9.22
N GLY A 98 7.85 15.47 8.59
CA GLY A 98 8.63 14.33 9.07
C GLY A 98 10.12 14.63 9.21
N ILE A 99 10.75 15.29 8.22
CA ILE A 99 12.15 15.73 8.30
C ILE A 99 12.34 16.70 9.46
N SER A 100 11.45 17.68 9.60
CA SER A 100 11.54 18.69 10.65
C SER A 100 11.44 18.06 12.05
N ASN A 101 10.65 17.01 12.22
CA ASN A 101 10.53 16.30 13.48
C ASN A 101 11.71 15.34 13.74
N LEU A 102 12.23 14.67 12.70
CA LEU A 102 13.46 13.87 12.81
C LEU A 102 14.65 14.72 13.28
N LEU A 103 14.74 15.97 12.82
CA LEU A 103 15.84 16.87 13.21
C LEU A 103 15.76 17.36 14.66
N LYS A 104 14.60 17.24 15.33
CA LYS A 104 14.42 17.66 16.72
C LYS A 104 14.81 16.58 17.71
N ILE A 105 14.71 15.31 17.32
CA ILE A 105 14.89 14.17 18.22
C ILE A 105 16.33 13.65 18.10
N ASP A 106 16.99 13.52 19.25
CA ASP A 106 18.34 12.98 19.33
C ASP A 106 18.30 11.45 19.51
N PHE A 107 18.59 10.73 18.42
CA PHE A 107 18.74 9.28 18.40
C PHE A 107 20.13 8.78 18.83
N ALA A 108 21.05 9.65 19.27
CA ALA A 108 22.36 9.23 19.76
C ALA A 108 22.28 8.49 21.10
N ARG A 109 21.19 8.70 21.86
CA ARG A 109 20.93 8.00 23.11
C ARG A 109 20.15 6.70 22.88
N PRO A 110 20.39 5.65 23.68
CA PRO A 110 19.58 4.44 23.66
C PRO A 110 18.10 4.76 23.91
N LEU A 111 17.21 4.27 23.04
CA LEU A 111 15.77 4.53 23.09
C LEU A 111 15.07 3.90 24.32
N ASP A 112 15.72 2.93 24.95
CA ASP A 112 15.26 2.25 26.17
C ASP A 112 15.53 3.07 27.45
N ASN A 113 16.20 4.22 27.34
CA ASN A 113 16.56 5.09 28.46
C ASN A 113 16.00 6.51 28.31
N LEU A 114 14.85 6.64 27.63
CA LEU A 114 14.14 7.91 27.45
C LEU A 114 13.28 8.27 28.65
N ASP A 115 13.26 9.56 29.00
CA ASP A 115 12.28 10.08 29.94
C ASP A 115 10.86 10.03 29.33
N SER A 116 9.82 10.04 30.18
CA SER A 116 8.43 9.96 29.72
C SER A 116 8.03 11.06 28.72
N TRP A 117 8.63 12.25 28.82
CA TRP A 117 8.35 13.36 27.89
C TRP A 117 9.04 13.15 26.54
N GLU A 118 10.26 12.58 26.52
CA GLU A 118 10.99 12.23 25.30
C GLU A 118 10.29 11.08 24.57
N LEU A 119 9.76 10.11 25.31
CA LEU A 119 8.96 9.03 24.76
C LEU A 119 7.72 9.58 24.02
N GLN A 120 7.05 10.60 24.58
CA GLN A 120 5.92 11.26 23.93
C GLN A 120 6.33 11.97 22.63
N GLU A 121 7.51 12.60 22.60
CA GLU A 121 8.04 13.19 21.37
C GLU A 121 8.33 12.14 20.29
N VAL A 122 8.89 10.99 20.70
CA VAL A 122 9.14 9.85 19.80
C VAL A 122 7.82 9.26 19.27
N GLU A 123 6.79 9.11 20.10
CA GLU A 123 5.45 8.69 19.66
C GLU A 123 4.86 9.64 18.63
N GLY A 124 5.02 10.95 18.85
CA GLY A 124 4.63 11.99 17.90
C GLY A 124 5.37 11.84 16.57
N LEU A 125 6.68 11.65 16.60
CA LEU A 125 7.47 11.39 15.39
C LEU A 125 7.00 10.13 14.65
N VAL A 126 6.66 9.05 15.35
CA VAL A 126 6.16 7.83 14.71
C VAL A 126 4.86 8.10 13.96
N GLN A 127 3.94 8.92 14.50
CA GLN A 127 2.72 9.30 13.78
C GLN A 127 3.01 10.09 12.50
N GLU A 128 3.95 11.03 12.57
CA GLU A 128 4.38 11.85 11.42
C GLU A 128 5.03 10.98 10.33
N LEU A 129 5.87 10.02 10.72
CA LEU A 129 6.47 9.06 9.78
C LEU A 129 5.42 8.14 9.15
N ILE A 130 4.38 7.75 9.88
CA ILE A 130 3.25 7.00 9.35
C ILE A 130 2.50 7.83 8.30
N ASP A 131 2.30 9.14 8.51
CA ASP A 131 1.63 9.99 7.54
C ASP A 131 2.46 10.21 6.27
N VAL A 132 3.78 10.36 6.41
CA VAL A 132 4.73 10.29 5.29
C VAL A 132 4.57 8.98 4.51
N GLU A 133 4.58 7.84 5.21
CA GLU A 133 4.46 6.52 4.59
C GLU A 133 3.15 6.39 3.79
N LYS A 134 2.03 6.80 4.38
CA LYS A 134 0.71 6.78 3.74
C LYS A 134 0.69 7.63 2.48
N TRP A 135 1.13 8.88 2.54
CA TRP A 135 1.05 9.80 1.40
C TRP A 135 2.03 9.47 0.28
N VAL A 136 3.23 8.97 0.60
CA VAL A 136 4.16 8.45 -0.40
C VAL A 136 3.60 7.19 -1.08
N LYS A 137 2.94 6.30 -0.33
CA LYS A 137 2.24 5.13 -0.92
C LYS A 137 1.10 5.56 -1.85
N ILE A 138 0.28 6.52 -1.44
CA ILE A 138 -0.80 7.08 -2.27
C ILE A 138 -0.22 7.74 -3.54
N LEU A 139 0.87 8.50 -3.42
CA LEU A 139 1.54 9.10 -4.57
C LEU A 139 2.02 8.04 -5.58
N LYS A 140 2.67 6.98 -5.10
CA LYS A 140 3.07 5.84 -5.95
C LYS A 140 1.87 5.21 -6.66
N ALA A 141 0.74 5.06 -5.96
CA ALA A 141 -0.48 4.52 -6.53
C ALA A 141 -1.05 5.39 -7.65
N VAL A 142 -1.17 6.70 -7.43
CA VAL A 142 -1.68 7.65 -8.43
C VAL A 142 -0.76 7.71 -9.65
N VAL A 143 0.55 7.82 -9.44
CA VAL A 143 1.53 7.85 -10.55
C VAL A 143 1.50 6.54 -11.34
N SER A 144 1.44 5.40 -10.66
CA SER A 144 1.36 4.09 -11.33
C SER A 144 0.09 3.95 -12.16
N ASP A 145 -1.05 4.43 -11.66
CA ASP A 145 -2.32 4.38 -12.39
C ASP A 145 -2.30 5.25 -13.66
N ASP A 146 -1.76 6.47 -13.58
CA ASP A 146 -1.66 7.39 -14.72
C ASP A 146 -0.63 6.95 -15.76
N THR A 147 0.52 6.43 -15.32
CA THR A 147 1.66 6.11 -16.21
C THR A 147 1.70 4.64 -16.63
N LYS A 148 0.86 3.80 -16.04
CA LYS A 148 0.87 2.33 -16.18
C LYS A 148 2.20 1.68 -15.80
N ILE A 149 2.98 2.35 -14.94
CA ILE A 149 4.18 1.76 -14.32
C ILE A 149 3.75 0.57 -13.47
N ASN A 150 4.37 -0.58 -13.72
CA ASN A 150 4.17 -1.79 -12.91
C ASN A 150 4.94 -1.66 -11.59
N LEU A 151 4.23 -1.42 -10.49
CA LEU A 151 4.85 -1.25 -9.17
C LEU A 151 5.55 -2.51 -8.67
N ARG A 152 5.02 -3.71 -8.95
CA ARG A 152 5.67 -4.96 -8.53
C ARG A 152 7.09 -5.04 -9.10
N LYS A 153 7.24 -4.80 -10.41
CA LYS A 153 8.57 -4.73 -11.05
C LYS A 153 9.45 -3.62 -10.45
N ALA A 154 8.86 -2.48 -10.09
CA ALA A 154 9.61 -1.40 -9.45
C ALA A 154 10.13 -1.79 -8.05
N TYR A 155 9.35 -2.56 -7.27
CA TYR A 155 9.80 -3.13 -6.00
C TYR A 155 10.89 -4.17 -6.21
N GLU A 156 10.72 -5.13 -7.12
CA GLU A 156 11.75 -6.15 -7.44
C GLU A 156 13.10 -5.50 -7.82
N GLN A 157 13.07 -4.43 -8.64
CA GLN A 157 14.25 -3.65 -8.98
C GLN A 157 14.84 -2.88 -7.79
N ASN A 158 14.02 -2.47 -6.84
CA ASN A 158 14.48 -1.82 -5.61
C ASN A 158 15.15 -2.84 -4.69
N ASP A 159 14.53 -4.01 -4.50
CA ASP A 159 15.04 -5.09 -3.66
C ASP A 159 16.39 -5.60 -4.18
N ALA A 160 16.53 -5.77 -5.50
CA ALA A 160 17.81 -6.09 -6.11
C ALA A 160 18.91 -5.06 -5.80
N LYS A 161 18.57 -3.76 -5.72
CA LYS A 161 19.51 -2.71 -5.31
C LYS A 161 19.87 -2.82 -3.82
N TRP A 162 18.94 -3.21 -2.96
CA TRP A 162 19.19 -3.41 -1.53
C TRP A 162 20.11 -4.60 -1.30
N VAL A 163 19.90 -5.71 -2.02
CA VAL A 163 20.80 -6.88 -2.02
C VAL A 163 22.19 -6.48 -2.51
N ALA A 164 22.29 -5.77 -3.63
CA ALA A 164 23.58 -5.31 -4.17
C ALA A 164 24.35 -4.38 -3.22
N ARG A 165 23.65 -3.67 -2.33
CA ARG A 165 24.23 -2.79 -1.30
C ARG A 165 24.53 -3.52 0.01
N GLY A 166 24.17 -4.79 0.15
CA GLY A 166 24.32 -5.55 1.38
C GLY A 166 23.38 -5.12 2.50
N ILE A 167 22.29 -4.40 2.20
CA ILE A 167 21.29 -3.98 3.20
C ILE A 167 20.42 -5.17 3.60
N VAL A 168 20.13 -6.07 2.66
CA VAL A 168 19.39 -7.32 2.89
C VAL A 168 20.23 -8.46 2.36
N ALA A 169 20.24 -9.60 3.08
CA ALA A 169 20.86 -10.81 2.60
C ALA A 169 20.18 -11.27 1.31
N GLY A 170 20.95 -11.56 0.26
CA GLY A 170 20.38 -12.07 -0.99
C GLY A 170 19.76 -13.45 -0.76
N GLU A 171 18.44 -13.54 -0.70
CA GLU A 171 17.75 -14.81 -0.81
C GLU A 171 17.63 -15.18 -2.29
N VAL A 172 18.17 -16.35 -2.64
CA VAL A 172 17.90 -17.02 -3.91
C VAL A 172 16.44 -17.46 -3.85
N THR A 173 15.56 -16.72 -4.53
CA THR A 173 14.20 -17.21 -4.79
C THR A 173 14.31 -18.41 -5.74
N ASN A 174 14.02 -19.61 -5.21
CA ASN A 174 13.75 -20.82 -5.99
C ASN A 174 12.44 -20.67 -6.79
#